data_AF-A0A2E8R6S8-F1
#
_entry.id   AF-A0A2E8R6S8-F1
#
_cell.length_a   1.000
_cell.length_b   1.000
_cell.length_c   1.000
_cell.angle_alpha   90.00
_cell.angle_beta   90.00
_cell.angle_gamma   90.00
#
_symmetry.space_group_name_H-M   'P 1'
#
loop_
_entity.id
_entity.type
_entity.pdbx_description
1 polymer ?
#
loop_
_entity_poly.entity_id
_entity_poly.type
_entity_poly.pdbx_seq_one_letter_code
_entity_poly.pdbx_strand_id
1 'polypeptide(L)' 'MERRLSKKDLMELYGIDRVTIEDWRRNRGLKMIEVSTHSKYITEKDLLEWENSLKGNYSVKRLNNQSVSE' A
#
# COMPACT_ATOMS: atom_id res chain seq x y z
N MET A 1 1.33 -11.13 19.64
CA MET A 1 0.87 -9.72 19.74
C MET A 1 0.81 -9.18 18.33
N GLU A 2 -0.35 -8.71 17.89
CA GLU A 2 -0.44 -8.02 16.59
C GLU A 2 0.15 -6.62 16.74
N ARG A 3 1.18 -6.32 15.95
CA ARG A 3 1.79 -4.99 15.93
C ARG A 3 0.87 -4.03 15.19
N ARG A 4 0.42 -3.00 15.90
CA ARG A 4 -0.39 -1.91 15.36
C ARG A 4 0.53 -0.73 15.10
N LEU A 5 0.59 -0.30 13.85
CA LEU A 5 1.43 0.79 13.39
C LEU A 5 0.55 2.01 13.13
N SER A 6 0.88 3.12 13.76
CA SER A 6 0.24 4.42 13.50
C SER A 6 0.91 5.10 12.30
N LYS A 7 0.35 6.23 11.84
CA LYS A 7 1.04 7.05 10.83
C LYS A 7 2.46 7.43 11.24
N LYS A 8 2.67 7.72 12.53
CA LYS A 8 4.00 8.04 13.07
C LYS A 8 4.95 6.86 12.98
N ASP A 9 4.51 5.69 13.40
CA ASP A 9 5.32 4.47 13.31
C ASP A 9 5.71 4.16 11.86
N LEU A 10 4.81 4.35 10.89
CA LEU A 10 5.13 4.18 9.47
C LEU A 10 6.19 5.18 8.98
N MET A 11 6.13 6.44 9.45
CA MET A 11 7.13 7.45 9.09
C MET A 11 8.51 7.09 9.64
N GLU A 12 8.60 6.64 10.89
CA GLU A 12 9.87 6.23 11.50
C GLU A 12 10.41 4.92 10.91
N LEU A 13 9.53 3.95 10.66
CA LEU A 13 9.91 2.62 10.17
C LEU A 13 10.43 2.63 8.73
N TYR A 14 9.82 3.44 7.86
CA TYR A 14 10.25 3.58 6.47
C TYR A 14 11.13 4.81 6.22
N GLY A 15 11.31 5.69 7.22
CA GLY A 15 12.04 6.95 7.06
C GLY A 15 11.39 7.91 6.06
N ILE A 16 10.05 7.93 6.02
CA ILE A 16 9.27 8.71 5.05
C ILE A 16 8.44 9.81 5.69
N ASP A 17 8.12 10.83 4.91
CA ASP A 17 7.27 11.92 5.33
C ASP A 17 5.78 11.58 5.36
N ARG A 18 5.04 12.38 6.13
CA ARG A 18 3.57 12.34 6.18
C ARG A 18 2.94 12.44 4.79
N VAL A 19 3.53 13.24 3.89
CA VAL A 19 3.04 13.43 2.52
C VAL A 19 3.05 12.11 1.77
N THR A 20 4.10 11.32 1.91
CA THR A 20 4.23 9.98 1.31
C THR A 20 3.16 9.03 1.86
N ILE A 21 2.89 9.06 3.17
CA ILE A 21 1.81 8.26 3.78
C ILE A 21 0.43 8.68 3.24
N GLU A 22 0.20 9.98 3.06
CA GLU A 22 -1.05 10.49 2.48
C GLU A 22 -1.19 10.08 1.00
N ASP A 23 -0.09 10.11 0.24
CA ASP A 23 -0.02 9.58 -1.13
C ASP A 23 -0.38 8.09 -1.16
N TRP A 24 0.19 7.29 -0.25
CA TRP A 24 -0.12 5.87 -0.18
C TRP A 24 -1.61 5.62 0.08
N ARG A 25 -2.22 6.43 0.95
CA ARG A 25 -3.65 6.31 1.26
C ARG A 25 -4.54 6.75 0.11
N ARG A 26 -4.18 7.80 -0.63
CA ARG A 26 -5.01 8.35 -1.73
C ARG A 26 -4.78 7.67 -3.07
N ASN A 27 -3.52 7.41 -3.40
CA ASN A 27 -3.08 6.97 -4.73
C ASN A 27 -2.73 5.48 -4.78
N ARG A 28 -2.29 4.89 -3.65
CA ARG A 28 -1.89 3.47 -3.57
C ARG A 28 -2.89 2.59 -2.84
N GLY A 29 -3.99 3.15 -2.33
CA GLY A 29 -5.04 2.41 -1.64
C GLY A 29 -4.61 1.80 -0.30
N LEU A 30 -3.65 2.41 0.41
CA LEU A 30 -3.24 1.95 1.74
C LEU A 30 -4.44 2.00 2.71
N LYS A 31 -4.92 0.81 3.11
CA LYS A 31 -6.08 0.68 3.98
C LYS A 31 -5.66 0.85 5.44
N MET A 32 -5.98 2.01 5.99
CA MET A 32 -5.87 2.24 7.43
C MET A 32 -7.18 1.86 8.13
N ILE A 33 -7.08 1.09 9.20
CA ILE A 33 -8.20 0.73 10.08
C ILE A 33 -8.48 1.92 10.99
N GLU A 34 -9.73 2.39 10.99
CA GLU A 34 -10.20 3.44 11.89
C GLU A 34 -10.71 2.80 13.19
N VAL A 35 -10.05 3.07 14.32
CA VAL A 35 -10.58 2.69 15.66
C VAL A 35 -11.64 3.69 16.09
N SER A 36 -11.42 4.97 15.76
CA SER A 36 -12.23 6.09 16.21
C SER A 36 -12.05 7.26 15.25
N THR A 37 -12.91 8.28 15.35
CA THR A 37 -12.93 9.46 14.47
C THR A 37 -11.53 10.07 14.24
N HIS A 38 -10.69 10.09 15.28
CA HIS A 38 -9.34 10.68 15.24
C HIS A 38 -8.20 9.65 15.25
N SER A 39 -8.50 8.36 15.39
CA SER A 39 -7.50 7.32 15.60
C SER A 39 -7.55 6.29 14.48
N LYS A 40 -6.48 6.28 13.67
CA LYS A 40 -6.30 5.37 12.55
C LYS A 40 -4.95 4.67 12.68
N TYR A 41 -4.93 3.36 12.45
CA TYR A 41 -3.74 2.52 12.50
C TYR A 41 -3.78 1.51 11.36
N ILE A 42 -2.67 0.84 11.10
CA ILE A 42 -2.59 -0.31 10.21
C ILE A 42 -1.99 -1.48 10.98
N THR A 43 -2.45 -2.70 10.71
CA THR A 43 -1.79 -3.89 11.25
C THR A 43 -0.60 -4.26 10.38
N GLU A 44 0.42 -4.87 10.95
CA GLU A 44 1.55 -5.40 10.18
C GLU A 44 1.09 -6.35 9.05
N LYS A 45 0.00 -7.10 9.29
CA LYS A 45 -0.62 -7.98 8.29
C LYS A 45 -1.21 -7.18 7.11
N ASP A 46 -2.06 -6.18 7.38
CA ASP A 46 -2.64 -5.34 6.32
C ASP A 46 -1.56 -4.60 5.53
N LEU A 47 -0.51 -4.14 6.20
CA LEU A 47 0.63 -3.49 5.57
C LEU A 47 1.34 -4.46 4.60
N LEU A 48 1.61 -5.68 5.05
CA LEU A 48 2.23 -6.73 4.23
C LEU A 48 1.36 -7.12 3.03
N GLU A 49 0.04 -7.25 3.24
CA GLU A 49 -0.91 -7.53 2.15
C GLU A 49 -0.93 -6.39 1.11
N TRP A 50 -0.87 -5.14 1.57
CA TRP A 50 -0.77 -3.98 0.68
C TRP A 50 0.56 -3.97 -0.10
N GLU A 51 1.69 -4.22 0.56
CA GLU A 51 2.99 -4.32 -0.10
C GLU A 51 3.00 -5.43 -1.17
N ASN A 52 2.36 -6.57 -0.87
CA ASN A 52 2.24 -7.66 -1.82
C ASN A 52 1.33 -7.31 -3.01
N SER A 53 0.24 -6.57 -2.77
CA SER A 53 -0.66 -6.05 -3.81
C SER A 53 0.07 -5.09 -4.78
N LEU A 54 1.00 -4.29 -4.27
CA LEU A 54 1.86 -3.43 -5.12
C LEU A 54 2.79 -4.26 -6.00
N LYS A 55 3.36 -5.34 -5.47
CA LYS A 55 4.25 -6.24 -6.24
C LYS A 55 3.49 -7.04 -7.30
N GLY A 56 2.27 -7.48 -7.00
CA GLY A 56 1.44 -8.29 -7.90
C GLY A 56 1.04 -7.59 -9.21
N ASN A 57 1.01 -6.25 -9.25
CA ASN A 57 0.68 -5.48 -10.46
C ASN A 57 1.84 -5.35 -11.47
N TYR A 58 3.06 -5.80 -11.14
CA TYR A 58 4.15 -5.89 -12.12
C TYR A 58 4.14 -7.18 -12.93
N SER A 59 3.06 -7.97 -12.85
CA SER A 59 2.82 -9.11 -13.74
C SER A 59 2.38 -8.62 -15.12
N VAL A 60 3.36 -8.07 -15.84
CA VAL A 60 3.52 -8.05 -17.29
C VAL A 60 2.21 -8.07 -18.10
N LYS A 61 1.65 -6.89 -18.38
CA LYS A 61 0.95 -6.70 -19.66
C LYS A 61 2.01 -6.75 -20.77
N ARG A 62 2.50 -7.95 -21.12
CA ARG A 62 3.09 -8.14 -22.44
C ARG A 62 1.94 -7.92 -23.40
N LEU A 63 2.09 -6.89 -24.24
CA LEU A 63 1.21 -6.64 -25.37
C LEU A 63 1.04 -7.95 -26.15
N ASN A 64 -0.18 -8.48 -26.17
CA ASN A 64 -0.59 -9.38 -27.24
C ASN A 64 -0.78 -8.52 -28.49
N ASN A 65 0.32 -8.17 -29.16
CA ASN A 65 0.28 -7.88 -30.58
C ASN A 65 0.13 -9.24 -31.29
N GLN A 66 -1.11 -9.74 -31.33
CA GLN A 66 -1.42 -10.87 -32.18
C GLN A 66 -1.26 -10.42 -33.62
N SER A 67 -0.37 -11.14 -34.29
CA SER A 67 0.27 -10.84 -35.56
C SER A 67 -0.68 -10.41 -36.66
N VAL A 68 -0.25 -9.39 -37.40
CA VAL A 68 -0.62 -9.21 -38.81
C VAL A 68 -0.18 -10.47 -39.56
N SER A 69 -1.13 -11.14 -40.20
CA SER A 69 -0.83 -12.05 -41.32
C SER A 69 -1.97 -11.99 -42.33
N GLU A 70 -1.55 -11.48 -43.50
CA GLU A 70 -2.08 -11.56 -44.88
C GLU A 70 -3.45 -10.95 -45.21
#